data_AF-A0A3N4STC3-F1
#
_entry.id   AF-A0A3N4STC3-F1
#
_cell.length_a   1.000
_cell.length_b   1.000
_cell.length_c   1.000
_cell.angle_alpha   90.00
_cell.angle_beta   90.00
_cell.angle_gamma   90.00
#
_symmetry.space_group_name_H-M   'P 1'
#
loop_
_entity.id
_entity.type
_entity.pdbx_description
1 polymer ?
#
loop_
_entity_poly.entity_id
_entity_poly.type
_entity_poly.pdbx_seq_one_letter_code
_entity_poly.pdbx_strand_id
1 'polypeptide(L)'
;MLVVPDPKVVRRLLTRYASLQIALAESGGRERVRELEDVSYTLCITMGTRNVLEAIAAADTLLAARAGRGGVQEPDGEDDLPVLV
;
A
#
# COMPACT_ATOMS: atom_id res chain seq x y z
N MET A 1 -13.58 -11.61 14.93
CA MET A 1 -12.84 -10.37 15.23
C MET A 1 -12.12 -9.97 13.94
N LEU A 2 -12.54 -8.89 13.29
CA LEU A 2 -12.01 -8.48 11.99
C LEU A 2 -10.85 -7.49 12.24
N VAL A 3 -9.62 -7.98 12.21
CA VAL A 3 -8.43 -7.13 12.36
C VAL A 3 -8.23 -6.42 11.02
N VAL A 4 -8.44 -5.10 11.00
CA VAL A 4 -8.12 -4.30 9.82
C VAL A 4 -6.61 -4.09 9.80
N PRO A 5 -5.92 -4.44 8.70
CA PRO A 5 -4.48 -4.25 8.59
C PRO A 5 -4.09 -2.78 8.62
N ASP A 6 -2.95 -2.46 9.25
CA ASP A 6 -2.42 -1.10 9.29
C ASP A 6 -1.97 -0.66 7.87
N PRO A 7 -2.48 0.46 7.33
CA PRO A 7 -2.16 0.94 5.97
C PRO A 7 -0.66 1.16 5.71
N LYS A 8 0.12 1.55 6.73
CA LYS A 8 1.58 1.74 6.60
C LYS A 8 2.28 0.41 6.46
N VAL A 9 1.83 -0.63 7.17
CA VAL A 9 2.35 -1.99 7.02
C VAL A 9 2.06 -2.52 5.62
N VAL A 10 0.83 -2.33 5.13
CA VAL A 10 0.42 -2.76 3.79
C VAL A 10 1.27 -2.08 2.70
N ARG A 11 1.46 -0.76 2.76
CA ARG A 11 2.33 -0.05 1.81
C ARG A 11 3.76 -0.59 1.82
N ARG A 12 4.33 -0.85 3.00
CA ARG A 12 5.69 -1.41 3.11
C ARG A 12 5.80 -2.79 2.46
N LEU A 13 4.80 -3.66 2.65
CA LEU A 13 4.77 -4.98 2.02
C LEU A 13 4.70 -4.87 0.49
N LEU A 14 3.83 -4.01 -0.04
CA LEU A 14 3.72 -3.77 -1.49
C LEU A 14 5.01 -3.21 -2.08
N THR A 15 5.63 -2.23 -1.43
CA THR A 15 6.92 -1.68 -1.88
C THR A 15 8.00 -2.76 -1.91
N ARG A 16 8.12 -3.57 -0.85
CA ARG A 16 9.13 -4.63 -0.80
C ARG A 16 8.89 -5.71 -1.85
N TYR A 17 7.62 -6.10 -2.07
CA TYR A 17 7.26 -7.02 -3.14
C TYR A 17 7.71 -6.50 -4.52
N ALA A 18 7.42 -5.24 -4.83
CA ALA A 18 7.82 -4.62 -6.09
C ALA A 18 9.34 -4.53 -6.24
N SER A 19 10.07 -4.13 -5.20
CA SER A 19 11.53 -4.08 -5.20
C SER A 19 12.16 -5.46 -5.45
N LEU A 20 11.60 -6.52 -4.86
CA LEU A 20 12.09 -7.89 -5.06
C LEU A 20 11.82 -8.41 -6.48
N GLN A 21 10.63 -8.11 -7.04
CA GLN A 21 10.31 -8.42 -8.44
C GLN A 21 11.32 -7.78 -9.41
N ILE A 22 11.66 -6.52 -9.19
CA ILE A 22 12.66 -5.80 -10.01
C ILE A 22 14.03 -6.46 -9.86
N ALA A 23 14.49 -6.67 -8.63
CA ALA A 23 15.81 -7.28 -8.37
C ALA A 23 15.93 -8.72 -8.94
N LEU A 24 14.82 -9.48 -8.94
CA LEU A 24 14.76 -10.81 -9.56
C LEU A 24 14.88 -10.73 -11.08
N ALA A 25 14.24 -9.75 -11.71
CA ALA A 25 14.35 -9.54 -13.16
C ALA A 25 15.77 -9.13 -13.58
N GLU A 26 16.48 -8.37 -12.74
CA GLU A 26 17.83 -7.88 -13.03
C GLU A 26 18.91 -8.96 -12.89
N SER A 27 18.91 -9.70 -11.78
CA SER A 27 20.03 -10.57 -11.40
C SER A 27 19.63 -11.99 -11.03
N GLY A 28 18.32 -12.27 -10.88
CA GLY A 28 17.84 -13.54 -10.35
C GLY A 28 18.42 -13.88 -8.96
N GLY A 29 18.24 -15.13 -8.54
CA GLY A 29 18.87 -15.68 -7.33
C GLY A 29 17.87 -16.38 -6.40
N ARG A 30 18.25 -17.57 -5.91
CA ARG A 30 17.40 -18.40 -5.04
C ARG A 30 17.01 -17.73 -3.73
N GLU A 31 17.88 -16.90 -3.18
CA GLU A 31 17.60 -16.13 -1.96
C GLU A 31 16.50 -15.09 -2.20
N ARG A 32 16.57 -14.35 -3.31
CA ARG A 32 15.56 -13.36 -3.69
C ARG A 32 14.21 -14.00 -4.02
N VAL A 33 14.21 -15.18 -4.63
CA VAL A 33 12.97 -15.94 -4.88
C VAL A 33 12.30 -16.29 -3.55
N ARG A 34 13.06 -16.79 -2.58
CA ARG A 34 12.55 -17.10 -1.23
C ARG A 34 12.03 -15.86 -0.52
N GLU A 35 12.76 -14.75 -0.59
CA GLU A 35 12.31 -13.49 0.02
C GLU A 35 11.02 -12.98 -0.61
N LEU A 36 10.87 -13.12 -1.93
CA LEU A 36 9.63 -12.78 -2.63
C LEU A 36 8.47 -13.69 -2.21
N GLU A 37 8.70 -14.99 -2.05
CA GLU A 37 7.72 -15.95 -1.55
C GLU A 37 7.27 -15.59 -0.12
N ASP A 38 8.19 -15.24 0.76
CA ASP A 38 7.90 -14.86 2.15
C ASP A 38 7.06 -13.57 2.22
N VAL A 39 7.40 -12.57 1.41
CA VAL A 39 6.62 -11.32 1.32
C VAL A 39 5.24 -11.58 0.74
N SER A 40 5.16 -12.43 -0.29
CA SER A 40 3.88 -12.82 -0.91
C SER A 40 2.98 -13.54 0.10
N TYR A 41 3.53 -14.48 0.84
CA TYR A 41 2.82 -15.22 1.89
C TYR A 41 2.33 -14.29 3.00
N THR A 42 3.19 -13.39 3.46
CA THR A 42 2.83 -12.39 4.47
C THR A 42 1.68 -11.50 3.97
N LEU A 43 1.74 -11.05 2.71
CA LEU A 43 0.68 -10.23 2.12
C LEU A 43 -0.64 -11.00 2.04
N CYS A 44 -0.61 -12.27 1.65
CA CYS A 44 -1.81 -13.12 1.59
C CYS A 44 -2.47 -13.28 2.97
N ILE A 45 -1.68 -13.60 4.01
CA ILE A 45 -2.22 -13.69 5.38
C ILE A 45 -2.76 -12.34 5.86
N THR A 46 -2.00 -11.27 5.63
CA THR A 46 -2.38 -9.92 6.08
C THR A 46 -3.70 -9.49 5.44
N MET A 47 -3.92 -9.84 4.17
CA MET A 47 -5.16 -9.51 3.43
C MET A 47 -6.26 -10.57 3.55
N GLY A 48 -5.98 -11.74 4.13
CA GLY A 48 -6.92 -12.86 4.21
C GLY A 48 -7.25 -13.48 2.85
N THR A 49 -6.31 -13.47 1.89
CA THR A 49 -6.50 -13.98 0.52
C THR A 49 -5.70 -15.26 0.27
N ARG A 50 -5.99 -15.94 -0.85
CA ARG A 50 -5.37 -17.24 -1.17
C ARG A 50 -4.15 -17.13 -2.09
N ASN A 51 -4.00 -16.02 -2.79
CA ASN A 51 -2.87 -15.77 -3.68
C ASN A 51 -2.47 -14.28 -3.66
N VAL A 52 -1.26 -14.02 -4.14
CA VAL A 52 -0.64 -12.70 -4.08
C VAL A 52 -1.35 -11.66 -4.95
N LEU A 53 -1.94 -12.06 -6.08
CA LEU A 53 -2.67 -11.14 -6.96
C LEU A 53 -3.94 -10.63 -6.28
N GLU A 54 -4.71 -11.53 -5.67
CA GLU A 54 -5.86 -11.17 -4.83
C GLU A 54 -5.42 -10.29 -3.66
N ALA A 55 -4.27 -10.61 -3.04
CA ALA A 55 -3.75 -9.84 -1.92
C ALA A 55 -3.41 -8.40 -2.33
N ILE A 56 -2.77 -8.21 -3.48
CA ILE A 56 -2.44 -6.89 -4.03
C ILE A 56 -3.72 -6.09 -4.32
N ALA A 57 -4.71 -6.69 -5.00
CA ALA A 57 -5.96 -6.02 -5.31
C ALA A 57 -6.74 -5.60 -4.05
N ALA A 58 -6.77 -6.47 -3.03
CA ALA A 58 -7.38 -6.17 -1.74
C ALA A 58 -6.63 -5.06 -0.99
N ALA A 59 -5.30 -5.09 -1.03
CA ALA A 59 -4.44 -4.06 -0.44
C ALA A 59 -4.67 -2.69 -1.09
N ASP A 60 -4.73 -2.63 -2.42
CA ASP A 60 -4.99 -1.38 -3.16
C ASP A 60 -6.36 -0.81 -2.83
N THR A 61 -7.39 -1.67 -2.75
CA THR A 61 -8.74 -1.28 -2.34
C THR A 61 -8.75 -0.70 -0.92
N LEU A 62 -8.05 -1.34 0.02
CA LEU A 62 -7.90 -0.86 1.40
C LEU A 62 -7.21 0.51 1.45
N LEU A 63 -6.12 0.68 0.71
CA LEU A 63 -5.36 1.92 0.68
C LEU A 63 -6.16 3.05 0.04
N ALA A 64 -6.87 2.81 -1.06
CA ALA A 64 -7.76 3.77 -1.69
C ALA A 64 -8.88 4.22 -0.75
N ALA A 65 -9.53 3.27 -0.06
CA ALA A 65 -10.58 3.56 0.92
C ALA A 65 -10.07 4.37 2.13
N ARG A 66 -8.78 4.25 2.49
CA ARG A 66 -8.17 5.02 3.58
C ARG A 66 -7.70 6.40 3.13
N ALA A 67 -7.24 6.53 1.89
CA ALA A 67 -6.89 7.81 1.29
C ALA A 67 -8.12 8.72 1.14
N GLY A 68 -9.26 8.17 0.68
CA GLY A 68 -10.53 8.92 0.59
C GLY A 68 -11.05 9.40 1.94
N ARG A 69 -10.73 8.71 3.04
CA ARG A 69 -11.07 9.12 4.42
C ARG A 69 -10.09 10.13 5.03
N GLY A 70 -8.92 10.33 4.43
CA GLY A 70 -7.95 11.36 4.84
C GLY A 70 -7.98 12.61 3.96
N GLY A 71 -8.82 12.64 2.92
CA GLY A 71 -8.91 13.71 1.94
C GLY A 71 -9.82 14.88 2.30
N VAL A 72 -10.48 14.87 3.48
CA VAL A 72 -11.11 16.09 4.03
C VAL A 72 -10.04 16.84 4.82
N GLN A 73 -9.09 17.43 4.11
CA GLN A 73 -8.40 18.63 4.56
C GLN A 73 -9.11 19.75 3.80
N GLU A 74 -10.03 20.42 4.49
CA GLU A 74 -10.69 21.61 3.97
C GLU A 74 -9.60 22.61 3.54
N PRO A 75 -9.67 23.20 2.34
CA PRO A 75 -8.93 24.42 2.10
C PRO A 75 -9.56 25.46 3.04
N ASP A 76 -8.85 25.78 4.12
CA ASP A 76 -9.15 26.94 4.95
C ASP A 76 -8.89 28.17 4.07
N GLY A 77 -9.94 28.52 3.33
CA GLY A 77 -10.05 29.77 2.62
C GLY A 77 -10.44 30.83 3.62
N GLU A 78 -9.46 31.57 4.10
CA GLU A 78 -9.68 32.95 4.53
C GLU A 78 -9.08 33.88 3.48
N ASP A 79 -9.95 34.24 2.54
CA ASP A 79 -10.03 35.56 1.93
C ASP A 79 -9.67 36.65 2.95
N ASP A 80 -8.50 37.27 2.83
CA ASP A 80 -8.29 38.65 3.29
C ASP A 80 -7.74 39.48 2.12
N LEU A 81 -8.66 39.85 1.24
CA LEU A 81 -8.52 41.00 0.36
C LEU A 81 -9.62 42.00 0.72
N PRO A 82 -9.30 43.08 1.46
CA PRO A 82 -10.00 44.33 1.29
C PRO A 82 -9.21 45.17 0.28
N VAL A 83 -9.75 45.26 -0.94
CA VAL A 83 -9.57 46.41 -1.81
C VAL A 83 -10.04 47.65 -1.04
N LEU A 84 -9.28 48.76 -1.03
CA LEU A 84 -9.82 50.13 -0.93
C LEU A 84 -8.75 51.20 -1.23
N VAL A 85 -9.00 51.93 -2.33
CA VAL A 85 -8.63 53.31 -2.72
C VAL A 85 -7.15 53.69 -2.81
#